data_AF-A0AAW0G5Y3-F1
#
_entry.id   AF-A0AAW0G5Y3-F1
#
_cell.length_a   1.000
_cell.length_b   1.000
_cell.length_c   1.000
_cell.angle_alpha   90.00
_cell.angle_beta   90.00
_cell.angle_gamma   90.00
#
_symmetry.space_group_name_H-M   'P 1'
#
loop_
_entity.id
_entity.type
_entity.pdbx_description
1 polymer ?
#
loop_
_entity_poly.entity_id
_entity_poly.type
_entity_poly.pdbx_seq_one_letter_code
_entity_poly.pdbx_strand_id
1 'polypeptide(L)'
;MSDELGFTPDEAIFEISQIKLHNFILTTALTLAVYDTILFFPKEVKCIWQGKFGTGPILYLFIRYGTMFNMLLSLLEGFPTSKTVILSVVFFHMQAAFDCVRIWSICQHAWTPTVLVFVLSMFEPAINIYAEIPTFVGSYLVVPSGPLADCWYGTDIIQYKYCMTPIFHFYIC
;
A
#
# COMPACT_ATOMS: atom_id res chain seq x y z
N MET A 1 26.13 35.44 9.65
CA MET A 1 26.51 34.32 8.78
C MET A 1 25.34 33.37 8.86
N SER A 2 24.34 33.71 8.08
CA SER A 2 23.01 33.10 8.04
C SER A 2 22.89 32.73 6.59
N ASP A 3 23.30 31.50 6.28
CA ASP A 3 23.14 30.93 4.96
C ASP A 3 21.63 30.81 4.74
N GLU A 4 21.09 31.75 3.96
CA GLU A 4 19.74 31.64 3.44
C GLU A 4 19.69 30.33 2.67
N LEU A 5 18.97 29.34 3.22
CA LEU A 5 18.61 28.12 2.50
C LEU A 5 17.95 28.58 1.20
N GLY A 6 18.69 28.50 0.10
CA GLY A 6 18.27 28.93 -1.23
C GLY A 6 17.24 27.98 -1.81
N PHE A 7 16.08 27.89 -1.17
CA PHE A 7 14.95 27.15 -1.69
C PHE A 7 14.42 27.86 -2.92
N THR A 8 14.58 27.22 -4.07
CA THR A 8 14.19 27.83 -5.34
C THR A 8 12.66 27.71 -5.50
N PRO A 9 11.98 28.73 -6.03
CA PRO A 9 10.53 28.69 -6.22
C PRO A 9 10.04 27.49 -7.05
N ASP A 10 10.86 26.95 -7.94
CA ASP A 10 10.56 25.78 -8.77
C ASP A 10 10.53 24.46 -7.98
N GLU A 11 11.43 24.27 -7.01
CA GLU A 11 11.39 23.12 -6.10
C GLU A 11 10.08 23.08 -5.31
N ALA A 12 9.65 24.24 -4.81
CA ALA A 12 8.38 24.39 -4.08
C ALA A 12 7.16 23.94 -4.91
N ILE A 13 7.13 24.36 -6.18
CA ILE A 13 6.02 24.05 -7.10
C ILE A 13 6.00 22.55 -7.39
N PHE A 14 7.16 21.93 -7.56
CA PHE A 14 7.26 20.50 -7.81
C PHE A 14 6.73 19.68 -6.62
N GLU A 15 7.12 20.00 -5.39
CA GLU A 15 6.63 19.28 -4.20
C GLU A 15 5.11 19.37 -4.04
N ILE A 16 4.55 20.58 -4.21
CA ILE A 16 3.10 20.78 -4.13
C ILE A 16 2.37 19.97 -5.21
N SER A 17 2.94 19.85 -6.40
CA SER A 17 2.36 19.06 -7.49
C SER A 17 2.31 17.56 -7.17
N GLN A 18 3.37 17.02 -6.56
CA GLN A 18 3.47 15.61 -6.18
C GLN A 18 2.44 15.26 -5.10
N ILE A 19 2.28 16.11 -4.08
CA ILE A 19 1.29 15.90 -3.01
C ILE A 19 -0.14 15.88 -3.58
N LYS A 20 -0.46 16.81 -4.48
CA LYS A 20 -1.79 16.86 -5.13
C LYS A 20 -2.06 15.62 -5.96
N LEU A 21 -1.07 15.18 -6.75
CA LEU A 21 -1.18 13.98 -7.57
C LEU A 21 -1.41 12.74 -6.71
N HIS A 22 -0.65 12.60 -5.61
CA HIS A 22 -0.79 11.49 -4.68
C HIS A 22 -2.20 11.42 -4.08
N ASN A 23 -2.70 12.55 -3.55
CA ASN A 23 -4.04 12.61 -2.96
C ASN A 23 -5.16 12.34 -3.98
N PHE A 24 -5.00 12.82 -5.21
CA PHE A 24 -5.94 12.55 -6.30
C PHE A 24 -6.02 11.05 -6.62
N ILE A 25 -4.88 10.38 -6.70
CA ILE A 25 -4.79 8.95 -6.99
C ILE A 25 -5.41 8.13 -5.84
N LEU A 26 -5.07 8.43 -4.58
CA LEU A 26 -5.67 7.76 -3.42
C LEU A 26 -7.19 7.93 -3.37
N THR A 27 -7.68 9.14 -3.63
CA THR A 27 -9.12 9.42 -3.67
C THR A 27 -9.81 8.64 -4.77
N THR A 28 -9.19 8.56 -5.95
CA THR A 28 -9.71 7.79 -7.09
C THR A 28 -9.74 6.30 -6.78
N ALA A 29 -8.66 5.77 -6.21
CA ALA A 29 -8.57 4.36 -5.81
C ALA A 29 -9.62 4.00 -4.74
N LEU A 30 -9.78 4.84 -3.71
CA LEU A 30 -10.81 4.65 -2.69
C LEU A 30 -12.22 4.70 -3.29
N THR A 31 -12.49 5.66 -4.17
CA THR A 31 -13.80 5.79 -4.84
C THR A 31 -14.12 4.54 -5.66
N LEU A 32 -13.14 4.05 -6.43
CA LEU A 32 -13.30 2.84 -7.22
C LEU A 32 -13.53 1.62 -6.33
N ALA A 33 -12.78 1.50 -5.23
CA ALA A 33 -12.94 0.40 -4.28
C ALA A 33 -14.33 0.42 -3.63
N VAL A 34 -14.79 1.59 -3.17
CA VAL A 34 -16.14 1.77 -2.60
C VAL A 34 -17.22 1.42 -3.63
N TYR A 35 -17.06 1.88 -4.86
CA TYR A 35 -17.98 1.57 -5.95
C TYR A 35 -18.06 0.06 -6.23
N ASP A 36 -16.92 -0.62 -6.29
CA ASP A 36 -16.85 -2.07 -6.46
C ASP A 36 -17.58 -2.80 -5.32
N THR A 37 -17.38 -2.37 -4.07
CA THR A 37 -18.10 -2.94 -2.91
C THR A 37 -19.60 -2.76 -3.03
N ILE A 38 -20.09 -1.59 -3.45
CA ILE A 38 -21.53 -1.37 -3.62
C ILE A 38 -22.09 -2.31 -4.70
N LEU A 39 -21.36 -2.51 -5.81
CA LEU A 39 -21.80 -3.39 -6.90
C LEU A 39 -21.85 -4.86 -6.49
N PHE A 40 -20.87 -5.35 -5.73
CA PHE A 40 -20.78 -6.76 -5.34
C PHE A 40 -21.55 -7.08 -4.05
N PHE A 41 -21.95 -6.07 -3.27
CA PHE A 41 -22.64 -6.24 -2.00
C PHE A 41 -23.84 -7.20 -2.04
N PRO A 42 -24.78 -7.14 -3.01
CA PRO A 42 -25.92 -8.06 -3.02
C PRO A 42 -25.52 -9.53 -3.21
N LYS A 43 -24.48 -9.78 -4.02
CA LYS A 43 -23.94 -11.13 -4.24
C LYS A 43 -23.21 -11.62 -2.99
N GLU A 44 -22.46 -10.74 -2.35
CA GLU A 44 -21.75 -11.05 -1.11
C GLU A 44 -22.70 -11.39 0.03
N VAL A 45 -23.77 -10.61 0.22
CA VAL A 45 -24.82 -10.91 1.21
C VAL A 45 -25.41 -12.30 0.97
N LYS A 46 -25.72 -12.64 -0.29
CA LYS A 46 -26.26 -13.96 -0.61
C LYS A 46 -25.26 -15.10 -0.40
N CYS A 47 -24.00 -14.93 -0.77
CA CYS A 47 -23.01 -16.01 -0.73
C CYS A 47 -22.33 -16.17 0.64
N ILE A 48 -22.02 -15.06 1.30
CA ILE A 48 -21.21 -15.02 2.52
C ILE A 48 -22.11 -14.96 3.75
N TRP A 49 -23.12 -14.08 3.74
CA TRP A 49 -23.92 -13.79 4.93
C TRP A 49 -25.08 -14.78 5.14
N GLN A 50 -25.58 -15.40 4.07
CA GLN A 50 -26.58 -16.48 4.19
C GLN A 50 -25.94 -17.86 4.38
N GLY A 51 -24.62 -17.97 4.30
CA GLY A 51 -23.87 -19.20 4.56
C GLY A 51 -23.80 -19.55 6.05
N LYS A 52 -23.31 -20.75 6.37
CA LYS A 52 -22.98 -21.10 7.76
C LYS A 52 -21.90 -20.14 8.26
N PHE A 53 -22.15 -19.48 9.39
CA PHE A 53 -21.21 -18.55 10.03
C PHE A 53 -19.91 -19.28 10.37
N GLY A 54 -18.90 -19.12 9.53
CA GLY A 54 -17.58 -19.69 9.68
C GLY A 54 -16.49 -18.61 9.81
N THR A 55 -15.23 -19.02 9.77
CA THR A 55 -14.09 -18.10 9.78
C THR A 55 -13.93 -17.32 8.48
N GLY A 56 -14.41 -17.86 7.35
CA GLY A 56 -14.33 -17.24 6.02
C GLY A 56 -14.90 -15.82 5.93
N PRO A 57 -16.17 -15.58 6.35
CA PRO A 57 -16.76 -14.24 6.36
C PRO A 57 -15.96 -13.21 7.17
N ILE A 58 -15.44 -13.59 8.34
CA ILE A 58 -14.67 -12.66 9.20
C ILE A 58 -13.38 -12.26 8.49
N LEU A 59 -12.64 -13.24 7.97
CA LEU A 59 -11.40 -13.00 7.23
C LEU A 59 -11.69 -12.06 6.05
N TYR A 60 -12.70 -12.39 5.25
CA TYR A 60 -13.14 -11.60 4.10
C TYR A 60 -13.44 -10.14 4.46
N LEU A 61 -14.18 -9.90 5.55
CA LEU A 61 -14.48 -8.56 6.02
C LEU A 61 -13.21 -7.79 6.41
N PHE A 62 -12.30 -8.43 7.14
CA PHE A 62 -11.05 -7.80 7.58
C PHE A 62 -10.19 -7.32 6.41
N ILE A 63 -10.14 -8.07 5.32
CA ILE A 63 -9.29 -7.72 4.17
C ILE A 63 -9.91 -6.62 3.35
N ARG A 64 -11.19 -6.80 2.98
CA ARG A 64 -11.88 -5.87 2.09
C ARG A 64 -12.07 -4.52 2.77
N TYR A 65 -12.62 -4.53 3.98
CA TYR A 65 -12.87 -3.29 4.72
C TYR A 65 -11.61 -2.76 5.39
N GLY A 66 -10.64 -3.62 5.73
CA GLY A 66 -9.35 -3.16 6.25
C GLY A 66 -8.56 -2.33 5.25
N THR A 67 -8.53 -2.75 3.99
CA THR A 67 -7.87 -1.99 2.91
C THR A 67 -8.52 -0.62 2.71
N MET A 68 -9.86 -0.59 2.66
CA MET A 68 -10.61 0.67 2.55
C MET A 68 -10.40 1.58 3.75
N PHE A 69 -10.39 1.00 4.95
CA PHE A 69 -10.14 1.72 6.18
C PHE A 69 -8.74 2.31 6.21
N ASN A 70 -7.71 1.57 5.76
CA ASN A 70 -6.35 2.06 5.65
C ASN A 70 -6.21 3.21 4.64
N MET A 71 -6.87 3.11 3.47
CA MET A 71 -6.91 4.20 2.49
C MET A 71 -7.64 5.44 3.04
N LEU A 72 -8.74 5.22 3.76
CA LEU A 72 -9.52 6.29 4.39
C LEU A 72 -8.71 6.99 5.47
N LEU A 73 -8.01 6.25 6.32
CA LEU A 73 -7.08 6.81 7.30
C LEU A 73 -5.98 7.61 6.62
N SER A 74 -5.38 7.08 5.55
CA SER A 74 -4.35 7.79 4.78
C SER A 74 -4.84 9.14 4.20
N LEU A 75 -6.13 9.25 3.87
CA LEU A 75 -6.73 10.49 3.38
C LEU A 75 -7.17 11.44 4.51
N LEU A 76 -7.64 10.89 5.63
CA LEU A 76 -8.07 11.67 6.80
C LEU A 76 -6.88 12.20 7.59
N GLU A 77 -5.74 11.52 7.51
CA GLU A 77 -4.60 11.80 8.36
C GLU A 77 -3.66 12.85 7.76
N GLY A 78 -3.76 14.08 8.27
CA GLY A 78 -2.60 14.93 8.53
C GLY A 78 -1.89 14.58 9.85
N PHE A 79 -1.96 13.32 10.30
CA PHE A 79 -1.49 12.86 11.61
C PHE A 79 -0.03 12.36 11.57
N PRO A 80 0.67 12.36 12.72
CA PRO A 80 2.09 12.03 12.81
C PRO A 80 2.39 10.57 12.40
N THR A 81 3.34 10.46 11.48
CA THR A 81 3.77 9.30 10.68
C THR A 81 4.13 8.02 11.44
N SER A 82 4.36 8.04 12.75
CA SER A 82 4.88 6.85 13.43
C SER A 82 3.85 5.74 13.68
N LYS A 83 2.56 6.09 13.84
CA LYS A 83 1.50 5.09 14.11
C LYS A 83 0.92 4.48 12.84
N THR A 84 0.91 5.22 11.73
CA THR A 84 0.42 4.76 10.43
C THR A 84 1.33 3.70 9.81
N VAL A 85 2.64 3.79 10.04
CA VAL A 85 3.62 2.79 9.57
C VAL A 85 3.34 1.43 10.20
N ILE A 86 3.12 1.35 11.51
CA ILE A 86 2.83 0.08 12.18
C ILE A 86 1.52 -0.52 11.65
N LEU A 87 0.49 0.33 11.53
CA LEU A 87 -0.83 -0.10 11.06
C LEU A 87 -0.76 -0.65 9.62
N SER A 88 -0.08 0.06 8.72
CA SER A 88 0.09 -0.36 7.32
C SER A 88 0.88 -1.65 7.20
N VAL A 89 1.97 -1.81 7.95
CA VAL A 89 2.74 -3.06 8.00
C VAL A 89 1.84 -4.23 8.42
N VAL A 90 1.03 -4.06 9.47
CA VAL A 90 0.08 -5.10 9.91
C VAL A 90 -0.92 -5.43 8.81
N PHE A 91 -1.47 -4.43 8.13
CA PHE A 91 -2.41 -4.66 7.02
C PHE A 91 -1.77 -5.40 5.85
N PHE A 92 -0.54 -5.08 5.46
CA PHE A 92 0.17 -5.81 4.40
C PHE A 92 0.40 -7.27 4.76
N HIS A 93 0.77 -7.57 6.01
CA HIS A 93 0.94 -8.95 6.46
C HIS A 93 -0.38 -9.73 6.45
N MET A 94 -1.48 -9.10 6.87
CA MET A 94 -2.81 -9.72 6.84
C MET A 94 -3.26 -10.00 5.40
N GLN A 95 -2.99 -9.08 4.47
CA GLN A 95 -3.26 -9.25 3.05
C GLN A 95 -2.49 -10.44 2.47
N ALA A 96 -1.16 -10.47 2.67
CA ALA A 96 -0.30 -11.54 2.19
C ALA A 96 -0.70 -12.90 2.77
N ALA A 97 -0.99 -12.97 4.07
CA ALA A 97 -1.45 -14.18 4.73
C ALA A 97 -2.76 -14.68 4.13
N PHE A 98 -3.70 -13.78 3.81
CA PHE A 98 -4.96 -14.17 3.19
C PHE A 98 -4.78 -14.72 1.78
N ASP A 99 -3.99 -14.04 0.94
CA ASP A 99 -3.74 -14.50 -0.42
C ASP A 99 -3.14 -15.91 -0.39
N CYS A 100 -2.26 -16.19 0.57
CA CYS A 100 -1.71 -17.52 0.79
C CYS A 100 -2.77 -18.55 1.18
N VAL A 101 -3.65 -18.22 2.12
CA VAL A 101 -4.76 -19.10 2.53
C VAL A 101 -5.70 -19.36 1.36
N ARG A 102 -5.99 -18.34 0.54
CA ARG A 102 -6.82 -18.45 -0.65
C ARG A 102 -6.20 -19.40 -1.66
N ILE A 103 -4.93 -19.19 -2.06
CA ILE A 103 -4.24 -20.10 -2.97
C ILE A 103 -4.13 -21.51 -2.39
N TRP A 104 -3.84 -21.64 -1.09
CA TRP A 104 -3.77 -22.94 -0.42
C TRP A 104 -5.09 -23.72 -0.56
N SER A 105 -6.23 -23.04 -0.36
CA SER A 105 -7.55 -23.65 -0.51
C SER A 105 -7.89 -24.01 -1.97
N ILE A 106 -7.49 -23.18 -2.95
CA ILE A 106 -7.72 -23.43 -4.38
C ILE A 106 -6.87 -24.60 -4.88
N CYS A 107 -5.59 -24.63 -4.51
CA CYS A 107 -4.63 -25.64 -4.96
C CYS A 107 -4.72 -26.96 -4.18
N GLN A 108 -5.87 -27.26 -3.56
CA GLN A 108 -6.11 -28.48 -2.78
C GLN A 108 -4.97 -28.80 -1.79
N HIS A 109 -4.49 -27.81 -1.04
CA HIS A 109 -3.43 -27.97 -0.04
C HIS A 109 -2.02 -28.26 -0.63
N ALA A 110 -1.78 -27.93 -1.90
CA ALA A 110 -0.42 -27.93 -2.45
C ALA A 110 0.40 -26.76 -1.90
N TRP A 111 1.53 -27.05 -1.25
CA TRP A 111 2.35 -26.05 -0.56
C TRP A 111 3.21 -25.17 -1.47
N THR A 112 3.64 -25.70 -2.62
CA THR A 112 4.52 -24.98 -3.55
C THR A 112 3.92 -23.66 -4.07
N PRO A 113 2.70 -23.61 -4.63
CA PRO A 113 2.11 -22.34 -5.08
C PRO A 113 1.84 -21.38 -3.92
N THR A 114 1.50 -21.90 -2.73
CA THR A 114 1.27 -21.07 -1.53
C THR A 114 2.54 -20.37 -1.07
N VAL A 115 3.67 -21.09 -0.99
CA VAL A 115 4.96 -20.47 -0.62
C VAL A 115 5.41 -19.45 -1.67
N LEU A 116 5.19 -19.75 -2.96
CA LEU A 116 5.52 -18.83 -4.04
C LEU A 116 4.72 -17.53 -3.93
N VAL A 117 3.40 -17.61 -3.70
CA VAL A 117 2.59 -16.41 -3.52
C VAL A 117 2.96 -15.66 -2.24
N PHE A 118 3.25 -16.37 -1.14
CA PHE A 118 3.69 -15.72 0.09
C PHE A 118 4.94 -14.87 -0.11
N VAL A 119 5.96 -15.43 -0.77
CA VAL A 119 7.22 -14.72 -1.03
C VAL A 119 6.99 -13.54 -1.96
N LEU A 120 6.17 -13.69 -3.00
CA LEU A 120 5.84 -12.59 -3.91
C LEU A 120 5.04 -11.49 -3.21
N SER A 121 4.05 -11.83 -2.38
CA SER A 121 3.25 -10.85 -1.62
C SER A 121 4.07 -10.14 -0.55
N MET A 122 5.08 -10.79 0.04
CA MET A 122 5.98 -10.18 1.01
C MET A 122 7.05 -9.28 0.38
N PHE A 123 7.25 -9.37 -0.93
CA PHE A 123 8.23 -8.55 -1.64
C PHE A 123 7.86 -7.06 -1.65
N GLU A 124 6.57 -6.75 -1.83
CA GLU A 124 6.07 -5.37 -1.83
C GLU A 124 6.34 -4.62 -0.51
N PRO A 125 5.92 -5.13 0.68
CA PRO A 125 6.20 -4.45 1.93
C PRO A 125 7.70 -4.41 2.23
N ALA A 126 8.47 -5.42 1.82
CA ALA A 126 9.93 -5.40 1.99
C ALA A 126 10.56 -4.23 1.25
N ILE A 127 10.24 -4.05 -0.05
CA ILE A 127 10.72 -2.89 -0.82
C ILE A 127 10.28 -1.58 -0.17
N ASN A 128 9.02 -1.48 0.25
CA ASN A 128 8.51 -0.24 0.84
C ASN A 128 9.24 0.12 2.13
N ILE A 129 9.53 -0.86 2.99
CA ILE A 129 10.34 -0.66 4.20
C ILE A 129 11.77 -0.23 3.83
N TYR A 130 12.42 -0.89 2.87
CA TYR A 130 13.78 -0.52 2.46
C TYR A 130 13.87 0.87 1.82
N ALA A 131 12.85 1.30 1.09
CA ALA A 131 12.79 2.63 0.48
C ALA A 131 12.56 3.76 1.50
N GLU A 132 11.84 3.48 2.60
CA GLU A 132 11.51 4.48 3.63
C GLU A 132 12.55 4.58 4.77
N ILE A 133 13.42 3.59 4.96
CA ILE A 133 14.48 3.65 5.99
C ILE A 133 15.45 4.84 5.80
N PRO A 134 15.97 5.15 4.59
CA PRO A 134 16.91 6.26 4.40
C PRO A 134 16.29 7.63 4.67
N THR A 135 15.01 7.83 4.32
CA THR A 135 14.31 9.11 4.54
C THR A 135 13.98 9.34 6.01
N PHE A 136 13.64 8.27 6.75
CA PHE A 136 13.43 8.36 8.19
C PHE A 136 14.73 8.68 8.94
N VAL A 137 15.85 8.03 8.60
CA VAL A 137 17.15 8.27 9.27
C VAL A 137 17.73 9.65 8.90
N GLY A 138 17.54 10.11 7.66
CA GLY A 138 17.93 11.46 7.23
C GLY A 138 17.15 12.59 7.91
N SER A 139 15.95 12.30 8.43
CA SER A 139 15.13 13.29 9.16
C SER A 139 15.61 13.52 10.60
N TYR A 140 16.34 12.57 11.19
CA TYR A 140 16.88 12.67 12.55
C TYR A 140 18.38 12.99 12.59
N LEU A 141 19.11 12.72 11.50
CA LEU A 141 20.47 13.18 11.32
C LEU A 141 20.46 14.36 10.35
N VAL A 142 20.46 15.58 10.91
CA VAL A 142 20.88 16.78 10.18
C VAL A 142 22.35 16.56 9.79
N VAL A 143 22.58 15.84 8.70
CA VAL A 143 23.86 15.82 8.03
C VAL A 143 23.89 17.10 7.21
N PRO A 144 24.84 18.02 7.47
CA PRO A 144 24.95 19.24 6.67
C PRO A 144 25.14 18.84 5.21
N SER A 145 24.23 19.33 4.38
CA SER A 145 24.17 19.11 2.93
C SER A 145 25.44 19.65 2.28
N GLY A 146 26.37 18.74 1.98
CA GLY A 146 27.45 18.99 1.02
C GLY A 146 26.93 18.80 -0.41
N PRO A 147 27.49 19.51 -1.40
CA PRO A 147 26.99 19.61 -2.78
C PRO A 147 27.19 18.33 -3.65
N LEU A 148 27.20 17.15 -3.05
CA LEU A 148 27.46 15.87 -3.75
C LEU A 148 26.39 14.79 -3.51
N ALA A 149 25.34 15.08 -2.73
CA ALA A 149 24.27 14.11 -2.46
C ALA A 149 23.19 14.02 -3.56
N ASP A 150 23.16 14.98 -4.49
CA ASP A 150 22.06 15.14 -5.46
C ASP A 150 22.12 14.16 -6.66
N CYS A 151 23.14 13.32 -6.77
CA CYS A 151 23.27 12.41 -7.92
C CYS A 151 22.59 11.03 -7.75
N TRP A 152 22.03 10.70 -6.58
CA TRP A 152 21.49 9.34 -6.32
C TRP A 152 19.96 9.24 -6.18
N TYR A 153 19.23 10.36 -6.09
CA TYR A 153 17.77 10.35 -5.87
C TYR A 153 16.93 10.77 -7.08
N GLY A 154 17.57 11.05 -8.22
CA GLY A 154 16.87 11.41 -9.45
C GLY A 154 16.28 10.19 -10.17
N THR A 155 14.96 10.08 -10.15
CA THR A 155 14.11 9.71 -11.30
C THR A 155 13.51 8.30 -11.53
N ASP A 156 13.55 7.31 -10.62
CA ASP A 156 12.96 5.98 -10.97
C ASP A 156 12.04 5.26 -9.97
N ILE A 157 11.60 5.85 -8.85
CA ILE A 157 10.76 5.11 -7.87
C ILE A 157 9.24 5.23 -8.16
N ILE A 158 8.79 6.31 -8.81
CA ILE A 158 7.34 6.52 -9.05
C ILE A 158 6.81 5.64 -10.20
N GLN A 159 7.66 5.17 -11.11
CA GLN A 159 7.24 4.26 -12.21
C GLN A 159 6.91 2.84 -11.74
N TYR A 160 7.53 2.33 -10.67
CA TYR A 160 7.28 0.95 -10.23
C TYR A 160 5.95 0.79 -9.46
N LYS A 161 5.44 1.85 -8.82
CA LYS A 161 4.21 1.76 -8.01
C LYS A 161 2.93 1.62 -8.86
N TYR A 162 2.97 1.97 -10.15
CA TYR A 162 1.82 1.87 -11.06
C TYR A 162 1.89 0.70 -12.04
N CYS A 163 2.95 -0.12 -12.00
CA CYS A 163 3.13 -1.24 -12.94
C CYS A 163 2.77 -2.62 -12.35
N MET A 164 2.59 -2.76 -11.03
CA MET A 164 2.33 -4.07 -10.39
C MET A 164 0.85 -4.45 -10.20
N THR A 165 -0.12 -3.63 -10.64
CA THR A 165 -1.54 -3.98 -10.56
C THR A 165 -2.13 -4.24 -11.95
N PRO A 166 -1.69 -5.32 -12.63
CA PRO A 166 -2.69 -6.26 -13.16
C PRO A 166 -2.19 -7.71 -13.17
N ILE A 167 -1.83 -8.31 -12.03
CA ILE A 167 -1.52 -9.76 -11.98
C ILE A 167 -2.67 -10.59 -11.39
N PHE A 168 -3.63 -9.98 -10.70
CA PHE A 168 -4.73 -10.74 -10.07
C PHE A 168 -5.85 -11.20 -11.01
N HIS A 169 -5.80 -10.90 -12.32
CA HIS A 169 -6.83 -11.35 -13.26
C HIS A 169 -6.58 -12.73 -13.90
N PHE A 170 -5.46 -13.40 -13.61
CA PHE A 170 -5.04 -14.61 -14.36
C PHE A 170 -5.23 -15.97 -13.66
N TYR A 171 -5.86 -16.05 -12.48
CA TYR A 171 -6.10 -17.33 -11.82
C TYR A 171 -7.58 -17.53 -11.50
N ILE A 172 -8.37 -17.76 -12.56
CA ILE A 172 -9.65 -18.48 -12.47
C ILE A 172 -9.50 -19.69 -13.42
N CYS A 173 -9.01 -20.79 -12.88
CA CYS A 173 -9.31 -22.13 -13.38
C CYS A 173 -10.33 -22.76 -12.43
#